data_AF-A0A367J6K5-F1
#
_entry.id   AF-A0A367J6K5-F1
#
_cell.length_a   1.000
_cell.length_b   1.000
_cell.length_c   1.000
_cell.angle_alpha   90.00
_cell.angle_beta   90.00
_cell.angle_gamma   90.00
#
_symmetry.space_group_name_H-M   'P 1'
#
loop_
_entity.id
_entity.type
_entity.pdbx_description
1 polymer ?
#
loop_
_entity_poly.entity_id
_entity_poly.type
_entity_poly.pdbx_seq_one_letter_code
_entity_poly.pdbx_strand_id
1 'polypeptide(L)'
;MSNKESKPQVEQVENIPSDQRQDDNLSEKEYNKIHADKRNILSRIKDSIYKKPEKTQNAWHLLTNLNNTQRITFAAAFFGWTLDAFDFFSVSLSATRIAETYGVQPSDVTSAITTTLMLRPIGALIFGALADKFGRRWPLMIDVVLFSIINMASGFAPNLQTFIGLRAVFGIAMGGEWGLGASLALETLPIEARGLFSGIYQQGYACGYLLATLVNYAVTQTNSTWRILFWVGAGFAIVAVVIRIWVPESETFVRQVHARKIL
;
A
#
# COMPACT_ATOMS: atom_id res chain seq x y z
N MET A 1 -44.26 -2.58 -65.45
CA MET A 1 -45.59 -3.04 -64.97
C MET A 1 -45.59 -3.00 -63.46
N SER A 2 -46.56 -2.27 -62.88
CA SER A 2 -47.10 -2.40 -61.51
C SER A 2 -46.14 -2.38 -60.32
N ASN A 3 -46.17 -1.31 -59.51
CA ASN A 3 -47.04 -1.32 -58.32
C ASN A 3 -47.25 0.10 -57.78
N LYS A 4 -48.51 0.51 -57.66
CA LYS A 4 -48.94 1.76 -57.05
C LYS A 4 -48.77 1.65 -55.53
N GLU A 5 -48.07 2.60 -54.92
CA GLU A 5 -48.15 2.84 -53.48
C GLU A 5 -49.59 3.25 -53.14
N SER A 6 -50.31 2.36 -52.47
CA SER A 6 -51.57 2.70 -51.83
C SER A 6 -51.24 3.31 -50.47
N LYS A 7 -51.50 4.61 -50.33
CA LYS A 7 -51.50 5.28 -49.02
C LYS A 7 -52.56 4.60 -48.14
N PRO A 8 -52.23 4.12 -46.93
CA PRO A 8 -53.28 3.77 -45.98
C PRO A 8 -54.04 5.04 -45.58
N GLN A 9 -55.37 4.93 -45.63
CA GLN A 9 -56.34 5.99 -45.40
C GLN A 9 -56.18 6.60 -44.00
N VAL A 10 -55.86 7.89 -43.95
CA VAL A 10 -55.90 8.72 -42.75
C VAL A 10 -57.36 9.13 -42.54
N GLU A 11 -58.22 8.20 -42.16
CA GLU A 11 -59.64 8.53 -41.99
C GLU A 11 -60.34 7.59 -40.99
N GLN A 12 -59.75 7.35 -39.81
CA GLN A 12 -60.48 6.74 -38.67
C GLN A 12 -60.03 7.23 -37.27
N VAL A 13 -59.39 8.40 -37.14
CA VAL A 13 -58.96 8.91 -35.80
C VAL A 13 -59.88 10.03 -35.26
N GLU A 14 -60.91 10.45 -36.00
CA GLU A 14 -61.64 11.69 -35.66
C GLU A 14 -62.75 11.56 -34.59
N ASN A 15 -63.05 10.36 -34.08
CA ASN A 15 -64.09 10.18 -33.05
C ASN A 15 -63.61 9.47 -31.78
N ILE A 16 -62.46 9.91 -31.25
CA ILE A 16 -62.08 9.58 -29.86
C ILE A 16 -62.77 10.58 -28.91
N PRO A 17 -63.57 10.15 -27.92
CA PRO A 17 -64.20 11.00 -26.91
C PRO A 17 -63.18 11.98 -26.28
N SER A 18 -63.59 13.23 -26.04
CA SER A 18 -62.71 14.27 -25.48
C SER A 18 -62.08 13.89 -24.13
N ASP A 19 -62.79 13.05 -23.36
CA ASP A 19 -62.37 12.50 -22.07
C ASP A 19 -61.17 11.53 -22.23
N GLN A 20 -61.26 10.61 -23.20
CA GLN A 20 -60.16 9.68 -23.53
C GLN A 20 -58.95 10.41 -24.12
N ARG A 21 -59.16 11.49 -24.89
CA ARG A 21 -58.05 12.35 -25.35
C ARG A 21 -57.35 13.05 -24.18
N GLN A 22 -58.06 13.42 -23.12
CA GLN A 22 -57.45 14.04 -21.94
C GLN A 22 -56.63 13.03 -21.12
N ASP A 23 -57.15 11.82 -20.94
CA ASP A 23 -56.47 10.73 -20.23
C ASP A 23 -55.20 10.24 -20.96
N ASP A 24 -55.25 10.09 -22.28
CA ASP A 24 -54.07 9.73 -23.08
C ASP A 24 -52.99 10.82 -23.02
N ASN A 25 -53.39 12.10 -23.05
CA ASN A 25 -52.45 13.22 -22.90
C ASN A 25 -51.85 13.32 -21.49
N LEU A 26 -52.58 12.91 -20.45
CA LEU A 26 -52.09 12.83 -19.07
C LEU A 26 -51.10 11.69 -18.90
N SER A 27 -51.43 10.51 -19.45
CA SER A 27 -50.57 9.33 -19.47
C SER A 27 -49.28 9.57 -20.25
N GLU A 28 -49.36 10.24 -21.41
CA GLU A 28 -48.19 10.57 -22.22
C GLU A 28 -47.29 11.61 -21.54
N LYS A 29 -47.87 12.57 -20.81
CA LYS A 29 -47.10 13.52 -19.99
C LYS A 29 -46.41 12.84 -18.81
N GLU A 30 -47.08 11.92 -18.12
CA GLU A 30 -46.46 11.14 -17.04
C GLU A 30 -45.35 10.22 -17.56
N TYR A 31 -45.58 9.53 -18.69
CA TYR A 31 -44.58 8.71 -19.35
C TYR A 31 -43.33 9.52 -19.71
N ASN A 32 -43.52 10.69 -20.34
CA ASN A 32 -42.42 11.59 -20.69
C ASN A 32 -41.69 12.14 -19.47
N LYS A 33 -42.41 12.42 -18.37
CA LYS A 33 -41.83 12.86 -17.09
C LYS A 33 -40.98 11.76 -16.45
N ILE A 34 -41.44 10.52 -16.42
CA ILE A 34 -40.69 9.36 -15.89
C ILE A 34 -39.44 9.11 -16.75
N HIS A 35 -39.55 9.20 -18.08
CA HIS A 35 -38.39 9.03 -18.97
C HIS A 35 -37.40 10.20 -18.90
N ALA A 36 -37.85 11.42 -18.63
CA ALA A 36 -36.98 12.56 -18.35
C ALA A 36 -36.25 12.38 -17.02
N ASP A 37 -36.96 11.94 -15.97
CA ASP A 37 -36.37 11.72 -14.65
C ASP A 37 -35.36 10.57 -14.65
N LYS A 38 -35.67 9.45 -15.31
CA LYS A 38 -34.71 8.35 -15.54
C LYS A 38 -33.46 8.83 -16.29
N ARG A 39 -33.60 9.67 -17.31
CA ARG A 39 -32.44 10.23 -18.04
C ARG A 39 -31.59 11.14 -17.15
N ASN A 40 -32.22 11.95 -16.29
CA ASN A 40 -31.52 12.80 -15.32
C ASN A 40 -30.84 11.99 -14.20
N ILE A 41 -31.46 10.92 -13.73
CA ILE A 41 -30.86 10.02 -12.76
C ILE A 41 -29.67 9.28 -13.39
N LEU A 42 -29.84 8.78 -14.62
CA LEU A 42 -28.76 8.10 -15.35
C LEU A 42 -27.59 9.03 -15.66
N SER A 43 -27.82 10.30 -16.00
CA SER A 43 -26.74 11.26 -16.20
C SER A 43 -26.02 11.59 -14.89
N ARG A 44 -26.75 11.79 -13.79
CA ARG A 44 -26.13 12.01 -12.46
C ARG A 44 -25.35 10.81 -11.96
N ILE A 45 -25.85 9.59 -12.20
CA ILE A 45 -25.12 8.35 -11.92
C ILE A 45 -23.88 8.26 -12.81
N LYS A 46 -24.00 8.55 -14.11
CA LYS A 46 -22.87 8.56 -15.04
C LYS A 46 -21.80 9.59 -14.64
N ASP A 47 -22.18 10.78 -14.19
CA ASP A 47 -21.27 11.83 -13.77
C ASP A 47 -20.64 11.53 -12.39
N SER A 48 -21.38 10.85 -11.50
CA SER A 48 -20.88 10.33 -10.23
C SER A 48 -19.84 9.20 -10.46
N ILE A 49 -20.11 8.30 -11.40
CA ILE A 49 -19.23 7.18 -11.75
C ILE A 49 -18.04 7.64 -12.60
N TYR A 50 -18.24 8.62 -13.48
CA TYR A 50 -17.24 9.11 -14.43
C TYR A 50 -17.00 10.61 -14.25
N LYS A 51 -16.20 10.95 -13.25
CA LYS A 51 -15.57 12.27 -13.16
C LYS A 51 -14.33 12.23 -14.07
N LYS A 52 -14.34 12.99 -15.17
CA LYS A 52 -13.18 13.11 -16.07
C LYS A 52 -11.94 13.45 -15.22
N PRO A 53 -10.84 12.67 -15.30
CA PRO A 53 -9.66 12.94 -14.51
C PRO A 53 -9.16 14.35 -14.83
N GLU A 54 -8.98 15.16 -13.78
CA GLU A 54 -8.33 16.46 -13.88
C GLU A 54 -6.98 16.25 -14.57
N LYS A 55 -6.59 17.16 -15.48
CA LYS A 55 -5.39 17.00 -16.32
C LYS A 55 -4.22 16.51 -15.47
N THR A 56 -3.71 15.32 -15.78
CA THR A 56 -2.57 14.74 -15.06
C THR A 56 -1.41 15.72 -15.19
N GLN A 57 -1.01 16.33 -14.08
CA GLN A 57 0.21 17.12 -14.07
C GLN A 57 1.38 16.23 -14.49
N ASN A 58 2.38 16.81 -15.15
CA ASN A 58 3.57 16.06 -15.57
C ASN A 58 4.18 15.34 -14.36
N ALA A 59 4.51 14.05 -14.49
CA ALA A 59 5.09 13.26 -13.40
C ALA A 59 6.33 13.93 -12.78
N TRP A 60 7.15 14.58 -13.61
CA TRP A 60 8.30 15.37 -13.18
C TRP A 60 7.95 16.53 -12.27
N HIS A 61 6.85 17.23 -12.54
CA HIS A 61 6.38 18.35 -11.72
C HIS A 61 5.88 17.87 -10.35
N LEU A 62 5.25 16.69 -10.30
CA LEU A 62 4.82 16.06 -9.05
C LEU A 62 6.00 15.60 -8.20
N LEU A 63 7.10 15.16 -8.82
CA LEU A 63 8.33 14.77 -8.13
C LEU A 63 9.06 15.99 -7.52
N THR A 64 9.09 17.11 -8.24
CA THR A 64 9.87 18.30 -7.83
C THR A 64 9.11 19.23 -6.89
N ASN A 65 7.78 19.25 -6.89
CA ASN A 65 6.98 20.17 -6.04
C ASN A 65 6.70 19.68 -4.61
N LEU A 66 7.42 18.67 -4.12
CA LEU A 66 7.27 18.23 -2.74
C LEU A 66 7.99 19.15 -1.75
N ASN A 67 7.33 19.44 -0.63
CA ASN A 67 7.92 20.12 0.51
C ASN A 67 9.02 19.26 1.16
N ASN A 68 9.98 19.86 1.85
CA ASN A 68 11.09 19.15 2.49
C ASN A 68 10.59 18.09 3.50
N THR A 69 9.55 18.41 4.27
CA THR A 69 8.91 17.45 5.18
C THR A 69 8.34 16.24 4.43
N GLN A 70 7.64 16.46 3.31
CA GLN A 70 7.07 15.37 2.50
C GLN A 70 8.17 14.45 1.95
N ARG A 71 9.26 15.04 1.47
CA ARG A 71 10.42 14.30 0.94
C ARG A 71 11.10 13.48 2.03
N ILE A 72 11.34 14.06 3.20
CA ILE A 72 11.98 13.37 4.33
C ILE A 72 11.11 12.23 4.83
N THR A 73 9.81 12.46 5.05
CA THR A 73 8.88 11.42 5.50
C THR A 73 8.78 10.28 4.49
N PHE A 74 8.65 10.60 3.20
CA PHE A 74 8.61 9.58 2.15
C PHE A 74 9.92 8.80 2.07
N ALA A 75 11.08 9.49 2.07
CA ALA A 75 12.38 8.85 2.01
C ALA A 75 12.65 7.95 3.22
N ALA A 76 12.26 8.38 4.42
CA ALA A 76 12.41 7.59 5.64
C ALA A 76 11.56 6.31 5.63
N ALA A 77 10.32 6.41 5.13
CA ALA A 77 9.43 5.26 4.99
C ALA A 77 9.90 4.32 3.88
N PHE A 78 10.28 4.86 2.71
CA PHE A 78 10.85 4.11 1.60
C PHE A 78 12.14 3.37 2.00
N PHE A 79 13.02 4.05 2.74
CA PHE A 79 14.25 3.45 3.23
C PHE A 79 13.94 2.32 4.22
N GLY A 80 13.05 2.52 5.19
CA GLY A 80 12.63 1.44 6.11
C GLY A 80 12.09 0.22 5.36
N TRP A 81 11.24 0.43 4.36
CA TRP A 81 10.73 -0.67 3.53
C TRP A 81 11.84 -1.37 2.72
N THR A 82 12.82 -0.62 2.23
CA THR A 82 13.99 -1.17 1.53
C THR A 82 14.83 -2.04 2.46
N LEU A 83 15.03 -1.61 3.71
CA LEU A 83 15.81 -2.36 4.69
C LEU A 83 15.10 -3.62 5.18
N ASP A 84 13.79 -3.52 5.40
CA ASP A 84 12.97 -4.67 5.75
C ASP A 84 13.06 -5.77 4.67
N ALA A 85 12.96 -5.36 3.40
CA ALA A 85 13.17 -6.27 2.28
C ALA A 85 14.60 -6.83 2.22
N PHE A 86 15.63 -6.00 2.47
CA PHE A 86 17.02 -6.45 2.53
C PHE A 86 17.20 -7.59 3.56
N ASP A 87 16.67 -7.43 4.77
CA ASP A 87 16.82 -8.41 5.83
C ASP A 87 16.01 -9.69 5.57
N PHE A 88 14.80 -9.54 5.06
CA PHE A 88 13.97 -10.67 4.65
C PHE A 88 14.68 -11.55 3.61
N PHE A 89 15.22 -10.94 2.55
CA PHE A 89 15.92 -11.66 1.48
C PHE A 89 17.32 -12.15 1.87
N SER A 90 17.95 -11.53 2.86
CA SER A 90 19.24 -11.99 3.39
C SER A 90 19.16 -13.44 3.88
N VAL A 91 18.03 -13.86 4.45
CA VAL A 91 17.81 -15.26 4.86
C VAL A 91 17.78 -16.19 3.65
N SER A 92 16.98 -15.88 2.62
CA SER A 92 16.86 -16.74 1.44
C SER A 92 18.19 -16.84 0.66
N LEU A 93 18.91 -15.72 0.53
CA LEU A 93 20.18 -15.68 -0.19
C LEU A 93 21.34 -16.37 0.55
N SER A 94 21.21 -16.57 1.87
CA SER A 94 22.23 -17.23 2.68
C SER A 94 21.80 -18.60 3.21
N ALA A 95 20.62 -19.11 2.80
CA ALA A 95 20.03 -20.33 3.33
C ALA A 95 21.00 -21.54 3.28
N THR A 96 21.69 -21.74 2.17
CA THR A 96 22.67 -22.83 2.01
C THR A 96 23.85 -22.71 2.99
N ARG A 97 24.39 -21.50 3.16
CA ARG A 97 25.52 -21.25 4.09
C ARG A 97 25.10 -21.36 5.55
N ILE A 98 23.89 -20.93 5.88
CA ILE A 98 23.29 -21.11 7.20
C ILE A 98 23.15 -22.62 7.48
N ALA A 99 22.67 -23.38 6.50
CA ALA A 99 22.49 -24.82 6.60
C ALA A 99 23.83 -25.54 6.85
N GLU A 100 24.87 -25.19 6.09
CA GLU A 100 26.24 -25.68 6.29
C GLU A 100 26.78 -25.35 7.69
N THR A 101 26.53 -24.13 8.18
CA THR A 101 27.02 -23.69 9.50
C THR A 101 26.39 -24.48 10.65
N TYR A 102 25.10 -24.81 10.54
CA TYR A 102 24.39 -25.56 11.57
C TYR A 102 24.35 -27.07 11.32
N GLY A 103 24.90 -27.56 10.21
CA GLY A 103 24.89 -28.98 9.84
C GLY A 103 23.48 -29.52 9.55
N VAL A 104 22.60 -28.69 9.00
CA VAL A 104 21.18 -29.01 8.73
C VAL A 104 20.88 -28.96 7.23
N GLN A 105 19.69 -29.37 6.82
CA GLN A 105 19.28 -29.22 5.42
C GLN A 105 18.82 -27.78 5.12
N PRO A 106 19.00 -27.27 3.90
CA PRO A 106 18.49 -25.95 3.51
C PRO A 106 16.98 -25.80 3.70
N SER A 107 16.22 -26.89 3.61
CA SER A 107 14.77 -26.92 3.89
C SER A 107 14.43 -26.53 5.32
N ASP A 108 15.31 -26.85 6.28
CA ASP A 108 15.09 -26.51 7.68
C ASP A 108 15.33 -25.02 7.92
N VAL A 109 16.24 -24.41 7.14
CA VAL A 109 16.47 -22.96 7.18
C VAL A 109 15.32 -22.19 6.53
N THR A 110 14.74 -22.71 5.43
CA THR A 110 13.58 -22.06 4.80
C THR A 110 12.33 -22.09 5.68
N SER A 111 12.25 -23.01 6.66
CA SER A 111 11.20 -22.97 7.68
C SER A 111 11.18 -21.63 8.43
N ALA A 112 12.33 -20.98 8.65
CA ALA A 112 12.41 -19.66 9.27
C ALA A 112 11.71 -18.57 8.44
N ILE A 113 11.83 -18.65 7.10
CA ILE A 113 11.14 -17.75 6.16
C ILE A 113 9.64 -17.98 6.25
N THR A 114 9.21 -19.25 6.25
CA THR A 114 7.80 -19.63 6.40
C THR A 114 7.21 -19.10 7.71
N THR A 115 7.90 -19.29 8.85
CA THR A 115 7.45 -18.79 10.14
C THR A 115 7.36 -17.26 10.15
N THR A 116 8.33 -16.56 9.54
CA THR A 116 8.30 -15.10 9.38
C THR A 116 7.03 -14.66 8.64
N LEU A 117 6.72 -15.30 7.51
CA LEU A 117 5.54 -14.97 6.71
C LEU A 117 4.23 -15.33 7.40
N MET A 118 4.18 -16.43 8.16
CA MET A 118 3.00 -16.84 8.93
C MET A 118 2.65 -15.87 10.05
N LEU A 119 3.64 -15.27 10.70
CA LEU A 119 3.42 -14.33 11.81
C LEU A 119 3.26 -12.87 11.35
N ARG A 120 3.63 -12.56 10.11
CA ARG A 120 3.46 -11.22 9.53
C ARG A 120 2.03 -10.66 9.63
N PRO A 121 0.95 -11.42 9.34
CA PRO A 121 -0.42 -10.92 9.55
C PRO A 121 -0.72 -10.56 11.01
N ILE A 122 -0.19 -11.33 11.96
CA ILE A 122 -0.38 -11.07 13.40
C ILE A 122 0.29 -9.74 13.77
N GLY A 123 1.51 -9.52 13.27
CA GLY A 123 2.19 -8.24 13.36
C GLY A 123 1.38 -7.08 12.81
N ALA A 124 0.86 -7.21 11.58
CA ALA A 124 0.07 -6.18 10.93
C ALA A 124 -1.19 -5.81 11.73
N LEU A 125 -1.86 -6.79 12.36
CA LEU A 125 -3.02 -6.53 13.23
C LEU A 125 -2.63 -5.78 14.50
N ILE A 126 -1.55 -6.19 15.17
CA ILE A 126 -1.07 -5.56 16.40
C ILE A 126 -0.65 -4.11 16.13
N PHE A 127 0.23 -3.91 15.14
CA PHE A 127 0.74 -2.58 14.80
C PHE A 127 -0.33 -1.70 14.16
N GLY A 128 -1.28 -2.26 13.41
CA GLY A 128 -2.45 -1.54 12.91
C GLY A 128 -3.33 -1.01 14.04
N ALA A 129 -3.69 -1.86 15.00
CA ALA A 129 -4.47 -1.43 16.17
C ALA A 129 -3.71 -0.40 17.03
N LEU A 130 -2.37 -0.52 17.11
CA LEU A 130 -1.53 0.44 17.81
C LEU A 130 -1.50 1.81 17.08
N ALA A 131 -1.51 1.80 15.74
CA ALA A 131 -1.60 3.00 14.89
C ALA A 131 -2.89 3.78 15.14
N ASP A 132 -4.01 3.07 15.22
CA ASP A 132 -5.33 3.68 15.43
C ASP A 132 -5.44 4.35 16.80
N LYS A 133 -4.74 3.81 17.81
CA LYS A 133 -4.80 4.31 19.19
C LYS A 133 -3.77 5.41 19.49
N PHE A 134 -2.53 5.26 19.04
CA PHE A 134 -1.40 6.13 19.41
C PHE A 134 -0.90 7.02 18.26
N GLY A 135 -1.54 6.93 17.09
CA GLY A 135 -1.07 7.58 15.86
C GLY A 135 0.00 6.75 15.16
N ARG A 136 0.35 7.10 13.92
CA ARG A 136 1.25 6.27 13.09
C ARG A 136 2.74 6.37 13.48
N ARG A 137 3.18 7.50 14.03
CA ARG A 137 4.61 7.76 14.31
C ARG A 137 5.18 6.85 15.40
N TRP A 138 4.51 6.76 16.55
CA TRP A 138 5.00 6.01 17.69
C TRP A 138 5.15 4.50 17.41
N PRO A 139 4.14 3.84 16.82
CA PRO A 139 4.27 2.45 16.38
C PRO A 139 5.42 2.23 15.41
N LEU A 140 5.61 3.13 14.43
CA LEU A 140 6.75 3.05 13.50
C LEU A 140 8.11 3.14 14.20
N MET A 141 8.24 4.00 15.21
CA MET A 141 9.49 4.12 15.97
C MET A 141 9.77 2.87 16.80
N ILE A 142 8.73 2.32 17.46
CA ILE A 142 8.84 1.08 18.23
C ILE A 142 9.22 -0.08 17.32
N ASP A 143 8.57 -0.16 16.15
CA ASP A 143 8.78 -1.24 15.18
C ASP A 143 10.22 -1.26 14.67
N VAL A 144 10.77 -0.10 14.27
CA VAL A 144 12.15 -0.02 13.78
C VAL A 144 13.17 -0.37 14.87
N VAL A 145 12.93 0.03 16.12
CA VAL A 145 13.82 -0.35 17.24
C VAL A 145 13.76 -1.86 17.47
N LEU A 146 12.56 -2.43 17.50
CA LEU A 146 12.33 -3.86 17.67
C LEU A 146 13.01 -4.66 16.55
N PHE A 147 12.79 -4.25 15.31
CA PHE A 147 13.43 -4.78 14.11
C PHE A 147 14.95 -4.75 14.21
N SER A 148 15.54 -3.60 14.58
CA SER A 148 17.00 -3.44 14.69
C SER A 148 17.61 -4.39 15.71
N ILE A 149 16.97 -4.55 16.87
CA ILE A 149 17.42 -5.43 17.95
C ILE A 149 17.33 -6.89 17.52
N ILE A 150 16.20 -7.31 16.95
CA ILE A 150 15.99 -8.69 16.49
C ILE A 150 16.95 -9.05 15.36
N ASN A 151 17.18 -8.11 14.44
CA ASN A 151 18.09 -8.33 13.33
C ASN A 151 19.53 -8.55 13.82
N MET A 152 20.00 -7.67 14.72
CA MET A 152 21.29 -7.83 15.37
C MET A 152 21.40 -9.17 16.12
N ALA A 153 20.38 -9.51 16.93
CA ALA A 153 20.33 -10.76 17.68
C ALA A 153 20.39 -11.99 16.77
N SER A 154 19.80 -11.91 15.57
CA SER A 154 19.80 -13.02 14.61
C SER A 154 21.17 -13.31 14.01
N GLY A 155 22.05 -12.31 13.92
CA GLY A 155 23.45 -12.51 13.57
C GLY A 155 24.24 -13.29 14.64
N PHE A 156 23.81 -13.24 15.90
CA PHE A 156 24.42 -13.93 17.03
C PHE A 156 23.73 -15.25 17.41
N ALA A 157 22.77 -15.72 16.60
CA ALA A 157 22.07 -16.96 16.90
C ALA A 157 23.06 -18.15 17.01
N PRO A 158 23.03 -18.93 18.10
CA PRO A 158 23.95 -20.05 18.30
C PRO A 158 23.47 -21.36 17.66
N ASN A 159 22.17 -21.49 17.42
CA ASN A 159 21.55 -22.68 16.83
C ASN A 159 20.35 -22.29 15.94
N LEU A 160 19.91 -23.24 15.10
CA LEU A 160 18.82 -23.01 14.15
C LEU A 160 17.49 -22.68 14.84
N GLN A 161 17.17 -23.33 15.96
CA GLN A 161 15.91 -23.08 16.67
C GLN A 161 15.81 -21.64 17.20
N THR A 162 16.90 -21.12 17.76
CA THR A 162 16.99 -19.72 18.20
C THR A 162 16.87 -18.78 17.01
N PHE A 163 17.50 -19.12 15.87
CA PHE A 163 17.37 -18.35 14.64
C PHE A 163 15.91 -18.32 14.14
N ILE A 164 15.22 -19.46 14.08
CA ILE A 164 13.80 -19.54 13.69
C ILE A 164 12.93 -18.73 14.66
N GLY A 165 13.19 -18.82 15.97
CA GLY A 165 12.47 -18.05 16.99
C GLY A 165 12.65 -16.54 16.80
N LEU A 166 13.87 -16.08 16.56
CA LEU A 166 14.14 -14.67 16.26
C LEU A 166 13.46 -14.22 14.95
N ARG A 167 13.44 -15.09 13.93
CA ARG A 167 12.73 -14.85 12.67
C ARG A 167 11.21 -14.80 12.84
N ALA A 168 10.68 -15.57 13.77
CA ALA A 168 9.28 -15.53 14.15
C ALA A 168 8.90 -14.14 14.70
N VAL A 169 9.69 -13.62 15.66
CA VAL A 169 9.47 -12.27 16.21
C VAL A 169 9.72 -11.19 15.15
N PHE A 170 10.72 -11.38 14.29
CA PHE A 170 10.97 -10.49 13.15
C PHE A 170 9.75 -10.40 12.23
N GLY A 171 9.06 -11.51 11.95
CA GLY A 171 7.83 -11.52 11.16
C GLY A 171 6.73 -10.64 11.77
N ILE A 172 6.61 -10.64 13.10
CA ILE A 172 5.66 -9.77 13.81
C ILE A 172 6.04 -8.30 13.63
N ALA A 173 7.32 -7.94 13.74
CA ALA A 173 7.79 -6.57 13.49
C ALA A 173 7.54 -6.15 12.02
N MET A 174 8.03 -6.95 11.07
CA MET A 174 7.86 -6.77 9.62
C MET A 174 6.41 -6.51 9.19
N GLY A 175 5.43 -7.08 9.90
CA GLY A 175 4.00 -6.87 9.63
C GLY A 175 3.54 -5.42 9.77
N GLY A 176 4.15 -4.64 10.67
CA GLY A 176 3.78 -3.25 10.95
C GLY A 176 4.38 -2.24 9.99
N GLU A 177 5.67 -2.43 9.65
CA GLU A 177 6.49 -1.44 8.94
C GLU A 177 5.88 -1.01 7.59
N TRP A 178 5.47 -1.97 6.75
CA TRP A 178 4.91 -1.64 5.44
C TRP A 178 3.62 -0.83 5.53
N GLY A 179 2.66 -1.29 6.33
CA GLY A 179 1.33 -0.68 6.41
C GLY A 179 1.38 0.71 7.05
N LEU A 180 2.11 0.84 8.15
CA LEU A 180 2.29 2.11 8.84
C LEU A 180 3.10 3.09 8.00
N GLY A 181 4.20 2.62 7.38
CA GLY A 181 5.11 3.44 6.58
C GLY A 181 4.45 3.94 5.31
N ALA A 182 3.75 3.06 4.58
CA ALA A 182 3.01 3.43 3.38
C ALA A 182 1.91 4.45 3.70
N SER A 183 1.15 4.22 4.78
CA SER A 183 0.10 5.14 5.20
C SER A 183 0.67 6.51 5.56
N LEU A 184 1.73 6.56 6.39
CA LEU A 184 2.37 7.82 6.78
C LEU A 184 2.95 8.57 5.57
N ALA A 185 3.65 7.87 4.69
CA ALA A 185 4.27 8.44 3.51
C ALA A 185 3.22 9.01 2.54
N LEU A 186 2.18 8.23 2.23
CA LEU A 186 1.16 8.63 1.26
C LEU A 186 0.18 9.67 1.83
N GLU A 187 -0.12 9.63 3.13
CA GLU A 187 -0.97 10.65 3.77
C GLU A 187 -0.32 12.04 3.73
N THR A 188 1.01 12.11 3.88
CA THR A 188 1.76 13.38 3.88
C THR A 188 1.85 13.98 2.47
N LEU A 189 1.73 13.15 1.42
CA LEU A 189 1.84 13.56 0.02
C LEU A 189 0.54 14.17 -0.54
N PRO A 190 0.64 15.08 -1.53
CA PRO A 190 -0.52 15.64 -2.22
C PRO A 190 -1.27 14.57 -3.00
N ILE A 191 -2.61 14.70 -3.09
CA ILE A 191 -3.52 13.66 -3.59
C ILE A 191 -3.14 13.21 -5.00
N GLU A 192 -2.71 14.15 -5.83
CA GLU A 192 -2.33 13.96 -7.23
C GLU A 192 -1.06 13.12 -7.37
N ALA A 193 -0.15 13.18 -6.40
CA ALA A 193 1.13 12.48 -6.42
C ALA A 193 1.05 11.08 -5.78
N ARG A 194 0.04 10.80 -4.95
CA ARG A 194 -0.06 9.53 -4.18
C ARG A 194 -0.01 8.28 -5.06
N GLY A 195 -0.61 8.31 -6.26
CA GLY A 195 -0.60 7.17 -7.18
C GLY A 195 0.79 6.85 -7.76
N LEU A 196 1.58 7.88 -8.09
CA LEU A 196 2.96 7.69 -8.58
C LEU A 196 3.88 7.26 -7.43
N PHE A 197 3.78 7.94 -6.29
CA PHE A 197 4.63 7.68 -5.14
C PHE A 197 4.33 6.35 -4.47
N SER A 198 3.12 5.80 -4.56
CA SER A 198 2.85 4.43 -4.07
C SER A 198 3.57 3.37 -4.91
N GLY A 199 3.66 3.56 -6.23
CA GLY A 199 4.46 2.71 -7.10
C GLY A 199 5.95 2.80 -6.79
N ILE A 200 6.46 4.02 -6.61
CA ILE A 200 7.85 4.24 -6.16
C ILE A 200 8.05 3.58 -4.80
N TYR A 201 7.10 3.73 -3.87
CA TYR A 201 7.17 3.12 -2.55
C TYR A 201 7.33 1.61 -2.63
N GLN A 202 6.50 0.95 -3.45
CA GLN A 202 6.54 -0.50 -3.63
C GLN A 202 7.88 -0.98 -4.19
N GLN A 203 8.54 -0.18 -5.03
CA GLN A 203 9.86 -0.49 -5.59
C GLN A 203 10.95 -0.61 -4.52
N GLY A 204 10.74 -0.05 -3.31
CA GLY A 204 11.67 -0.22 -2.18
C GLY A 204 11.95 -1.70 -1.89
N TYR A 205 10.96 -2.58 -2.08
CA TYR A 205 11.13 -4.02 -1.90
C TYR A 205 12.18 -4.62 -2.85
N ALA A 206 12.11 -4.24 -4.12
CA ALA A 206 13.06 -4.70 -5.12
C ALA A 206 14.43 -4.01 -4.98
N CYS A 207 14.48 -2.75 -4.54
CA CYS A 207 15.74 -2.09 -4.16
C CYS A 207 16.42 -2.84 -3.01
N GLY A 208 15.67 -3.28 -2.00
CA GLY A 208 16.18 -4.05 -0.87
C GLY A 208 16.73 -5.40 -1.30
N TYR A 209 16.02 -6.10 -2.19
CA TYR A 209 16.51 -7.35 -2.79
C TYR A 209 17.83 -7.18 -3.54
N LEU A 210 17.95 -6.11 -4.36
CA LEU A 210 19.18 -5.81 -5.10
C LEU A 210 20.34 -5.52 -4.17
N LEU A 211 20.11 -4.73 -3.11
CA LEU A 211 21.11 -4.47 -2.07
C LEU A 211 21.52 -5.76 -1.36
N ALA A 212 20.58 -6.61 -0.99
CA ALA A 212 20.85 -7.89 -0.33
C ALA A 212 21.67 -8.82 -1.22
N THR A 213 21.34 -8.86 -2.51
CA THR A 213 22.08 -9.64 -3.51
C THR A 213 23.50 -9.12 -3.68
N LEU A 214 23.70 -7.81 -3.72
CA LEU A 214 25.03 -7.20 -3.84
C LEU A 214 25.91 -7.48 -2.62
N VAL A 215 25.36 -7.33 -1.42
CA VAL A 215 26.08 -7.66 -0.18
C VAL A 215 26.37 -9.16 -0.10
N ASN A 216 25.40 -10.02 -0.46
CA ASN A 216 25.61 -11.45 -0.50
C ASN A 216 26.72 -11.82 -1.50
N TYR A 217 26.74 -11.21 -2.68
CA TYR A 217 27.80 -11.38 -3.66
C TYR A 217 29.17 -11.01 -3.08
N ALA A 218 29.30 -9.86 -2.41
CA ALA A 218 30.55 -9.47 -1.74
C ALA A 218 30.98 -10.46 -0.63
N VAL A 219 30.02 -10.98 0.15
CA VAL A 219 30.26 -12.02 1.16
C VAL A 219 30.75 -13.32 0.51
N THR A 220 30.19 -13.70 -0.64
CA THR A 220 30.61 -14.90 -1.36
C THR A 220 32.04 -14.79 -1.90
N GLN A 221 32.41 -13.62 -2.46
CA GLN A 221 33.75 -13.39 -3.02
C GLN A 221 34.84 -13.37 -1.95
N THR A 222 34.53 -12.90 -0.75
CA THR A 222 35.48 -12.80 0.37
C THR A 222 35.53 -14.05 1.25
N ASN A 223 34.74 -15.09 0.93
CA ASN A 223 34.53 -16.28 1.79
C ASN A 223 34.16 -15.92 3.24
N SER A 224 33.45 -14.81 3.41
CA SER A 224 33.04 -14.33 4.73
C SER A 224 31.82 -15.10 5.25
N THR A 225 31.57 -15.00 6.56
CA THR A 225 30.40 -15.64 7.17
C THR A 225 29.10 -14.95 6.76
N TRP A 226 28.03 -15.75 6.61
CA TRP A 226 26.67 -15.25 6.34
C TRP A 226 26.15 -14.23 7.36
N ARG A 227 26.70 -14.24 8.59
CA ARG A 227 26.38 -13.29 9.67
C ARG A 227 26.60 -11.83 9.28
N ILE A 228 27.52 -11.55 8.35
CA ILE A 228 27.77 -10.19 7.85
C ILE A 228 26.52 -9.58 7.22
N LEU A 229 25.67 -10.38 6.55
CA LEU A 229 24.41 -9.88 5.98
C LEU A 229 23.54 -9.26 7.07
N PHE A 230 23.44 -9.91 8.22
CA PHE A 230 22.67 -9.44 9.37
C PHE A 230 23.33 -8.27 10.08
N TRP A 231 24.67 -8.20 10.14
CA TRP A 231 25.37 -7.04 10.70
C TRP A 231 25.27 -5.80 9.82
N VAL A 232 25.36 -5.96 8.50
CA VAL A 232 25.13 -4.88 7.53
C VAL A 232 23.68 -4.42 7.58
N GLY A 233 22.72 -5.37 7.63
CA GLY A 233 21.31 -5.07 7.85
C GLY A 233 21.07 -4.30 9.14
N ALA A 234 21.69 -4.70 10.25
CA ALA A 234 21.59 -3.99 11.52
C ALA A 234 22.23 -2.59 11.46
N GLY A 235 23.33 -2.44 10.72
CA GLY A 235 23.94 -1.13 10.44
C GLY A 235 22.98 -0.21 9.69
N PHE A 236 22.33 -0.72 8.65
CA PHE A 236 21.29 0.03 7.96
C PHE A 236 20.09 0.35 8.86
N ALA A 237 19.68 -0.59 9.72
CA ALA A 237 18.57 -0.39 10.64
C ALA A 237 18.86 0.79 11.60
N ILE A 238 20.09 0.92 12.09
CA ILE A 238 20.53 2.09 12.88
C ILE A 238 20.42 3.38 12.06
N VAL A 239 20.83 3.37 10.80
CA VAL A 239 20.68 4.54 9.91
C VAL A 239 19.20 4.90 9.74
N ALA A 240 18.31 3.91 9.58
CA ALA A 240 16.88 4.14 9.51
C ALA A 240 16.31 4.72 10.81
N VAL A 241 16.76 4.26 11.99
CA VAL A 241 16.41 4.87 13.28
C VAL A 241 16.81 6.35 13.29
N VAL A 242 18.05 6.66 12.90
CA VAL A 242 18.56 8.03 12.90
C VAL A 242 17.75 8.92 11.97
N ILE A 243 17.47 8.48 10.74
CA ILE A 243 16.66 9.24 9.77
C ILE A 243 15.24 9.49 10.33
N ARG A 244 14.66 8.52 11.06
CA ARG A 244 13.30 8.61 11.61
C ARG A 244 13.15 9.55 12.79
N ILE A 245 14.23 9.87 13.51
CA ILE A 245 14.21 10.90 14.56
C ILE A 245 13.77 12.26 13.99
N TRP A 246 14.10 12.52 12.72
CA TRP A 246 13.81 13.79 12.04
C TRP A 246 12.46 13.81 11.31
N VAL A 247 11.70 12.71 11.32
CA VAL A 247 10.38 12.64 10.69
C VAL A 247 9.37 13.31 11.62
N PRO A 248 8.71 14.41 11.21
CA PRO A 248 7.69 15.07 12.02
C PRO A 248 6.42 14.21 12.12
N GLU A 249 5.59 14.46 13.13
CA GLU A 249 4.30 13.76 13.28
C GLU A 249 3.36 14.05 12.10
N SER A 250 2.51 13.07 11.76
CA SER A 250 1.56 13.24 10.65
C SER A 250 0.54 14.32 10.98
N GLU A 251 0.37 15.30 10.09
CA GLU A 251 -0.60 16.37 10.26
C GLU A 251 -2.04 15.84 10.42
N THR A 252 -2.33 14.67 9.83
CA THR A 252 -3.62 13.97 9.91
C THR A 252 -3.95 13.55 11.35
N PHE A 253 -2.97 13.05 12.11
CA PHE A 253 -3.18 12.67 13.50
C PHE A 253 -3.36 13.89 14.40
N VAL A 254 -2.56 14.94 14.18
CA VAL A 254 -2.70 16.21 14.92
C VAL A 254 -4.10 16.79 14.74
N ARG A 255 -4.64 16.80 13.51
CA ARG A 255 -6.01 17.25 13.23
C ARG A 255 -7.06 16.37 13.90
N GLN A 256 -6.89 15.05 13.92
CA GLN A 256 -7.81 14.12 14.59
C GLN A 256 -7.81 14.29 16.12
N VAL A 257 -6.64 14.44 16.73
CA VAL A 257 -6.52 14.72 18.17
C VAL A 257 -7.13 16.08 18.53
N HIS A 258 -6.96 17.08 17.67
CA HIS A 258 -7.57 18.41 17.87
C HIS A 258 -9.10 18.35 17.78
N ALA A 259 -9.66 17.64 16.79
CA ALA A 259 -11.10 17.45 16.66
C ALA A 259 -11.70 16.71 17.87
N ARG A 260 -10.96 15.76 18.46
CA ARG A 260 -11.38 15.01 19.66
C ARG A 260 -11.33 15.82 20.96
N LYS A 261 -10.56 16.92 20.99
CA LYS A 261 -10.51 17.86 22.13
C LYS A 261 -11.63 18.90 22.11
N ILE A 262 -12.27 19.10 20.96
CA ILE A 262 -13.35 20.07 20.76
C ILE A 262 -14.73 19.46 21.04
N LEU A 263 -14.83 18.12 21.02
CA LEU A 263 -16.01 17.35 21.42
C LEU A 263 -15.93 16.94 22.90
#